data_AF-A0A965UUA3-F1
#
_entry.id   AF-A0A965UUA3-F1
#
_cell.length_a   1.000
_cell.length_b   1.000
_cell.length_c   1.000
_cell.angle_alpha   90.00
_cell.angle_beta   90.00
_cell.angle_gamma   90.00
#
_symmetry.space_group_name_H-M   'P 1'
#
loop_
_entity.id
_entity.type
_entity.pdbx_description
1 polymer ?
#
loop_
_entity_poly.entity_id
_entity_poly.type
_entity_poly.pdbx_seq_one_letter_code
_entity_poly.pdbx_strand_id
1 'polypeptide(L)'
;MSTELSIKGLITAQTAEAFLASLSAAKGDVVVRIDSDGGDMIQGFRLFNAIRARGDVDTVIDGRAASAATLPFLAGRKRSMPRGSYLVIHNPWNTASGDASAMRNNADMLEKARVDM
;
A
#
# COMPACT_ATOMS: atom_id res chain seq x y z
N MET A 1 -6.00 6.03 24.45
CA MET A 1 -6.72 5.09 23.57
C MET A 1 -6.05 5.15 22.22
N SER A 2 -5.76 4.02 21.57
CA SER A 2 -5.19 4.00 20.23
C SER A 2 -6.25 4.42 19.20
N THR A 3 -5.88 5.25 18.23
CA THR A 3 -6.77 5.61 17.11
C THR A 3 -6.78 4.47 16.10
N GLU A 4 -7.95 4.04 15.63
CA GLU A 4 -8.05 3.03 14.57
C GLU A 4 -8.37 3.69 13.22
N LEU A 5 -7.56 3.39 12.20
CA LEU A 5 -7.74 3.80 10.81
C LEU A 5 -7.81 2.56 9.91
N SER A 6 -8.32 2.72 8.69
CA SER A 6 -8.38 1.60 7.74
C SER A 6 -7.96 1.96 6.32
N ILE A 7 -7.36 0.98 5.64
CA ILE A 7 -7.11 0.99 4.20
C ILE A 7 -7.95 -0.15 3.62
N LYS A 8 -9.02 0.19 2.90
CA LYS A 8 -9.96 -0.78 2.34
C LYS A 8 -10.14 -0.58 0.83
N GLY A 9 -10.33 -1.68 0.11
CA GLY A 9 -10.53 -1.65 -1.33
C GLY A 9 -9.29 -1.21 -2.10
N LEU A 10 -9.48 -0.55 -3.25
CA LEU A 10 -8.37 -0.12 -4.10
C LEU A 10 -7.62 1.09 -3.53
N ILE A 11 -6.29 1.03 -3.60
CA ILE A 11 -5.39 2.16 -3.38
C ILE A 11 -5.37 3.00 -4.67
N THR A 12 -5.96 4.18 -4.58
CA THR A 12 -6.00 5.20 -5.63
C THR A 12 -5.47 6.52 -5.05
N ALA A 13 -5.27 7.54 -5.89
CA ALA A 13 -4.86 8.86 -5.40
C ALA A 13 -5.84 9.40 -4.35
N GLN A 14 -7.15 9.22 -4.58
CA GLN A 14 -8.21 9.70 -3.70
C GLN A 14 -8.22 8.95 -2.36
N THR A 15 -8.17 7.62 -2.37
CA THR A 15 -8.22 6.83 -1.12
C THR A 15 -6.93 7.02 -0.31
N ALA A 16 -5.79 7.17 -0.99
CA ALA A 16 -4.53 7.48 -0.34
C ALA A 16 -4.56 8.86 0.33
N GLU A 17 -5.04 9.89 -0.36
CA GLU A 17 -5.15 11.24 0.20
C GLU A 17 -6.07 11.29 1.43
N ALA A 18 -7.24 10.64 1.36
CA ALA A 18 -8.17 10.54 2.48
C ALA A 18 -7.55 9.83 3.70
N PHE A 19 -6.82 8.74 3.47
CA PHE A 19 -6.10 8.05 4.55
C PHE A 19 -4.98 8.92 5.13
N LEU A 20 -4.19 9.59 4.31
CA LEU A 20 -3.10 10.47 4.77
C LEU A 20 -3.62 11.63 5.60
N ALA A 21 -4.74 12.25 5.21
CA ALA A 21 -5.40 13.28 6.02
C ALA A 21 -5.80 12.73 7.40
N SER A 22 -6.42 11.54 7.42
CA SER A 22 -6.80 10.87 8.67
C SER A 22 -5.58 10.53 9.54
N LEU A 23 -4.51 10.04 8.92
CA LEU A 23 -3.25 9.73 9.59
C LEU A 23 -2.60 11.00 10.14
N SER A 24 -2.65 12.14 9.46
CA SER A 24 -2.09 13.39 9.99
C SER A 24 -2.90 13.94 11.18
N ALA A 25 -4.21 13.70 11.21
CA ALA A 25 -5.10 14.18 12.27
C ALA A 25 -5.10 13.29 13.51
N ALA A 26 -4.73 12.02 13.38
CA ALA A 26 -4.74 11.05 14.48
C ALA A 26 -3.72 11.39 15.56
N LYS A 27 -4.11 11.28 16.83
CA LYS A 27 -3.26 11.57 17.99
C LYS A 27 -2.89 10.27 18.72
N GLY A 28 -1.65 10.19 19.21
CA GLY A 28 -1.11 9.01 19.90
C GLY A 28 -0.97 7.79 18.98
N ASP A 29 -0.74 6.61 19.57
CA ASP A 29 -0.59 5.35 18.84
C ASP A 29 -1.76 5.07 17.90
N VAL A 30 -1.44 4.60 16.69
CA VAL A 30 -2.42 4.29 15.64
C VAL A 30 -2.38 2.81 15.31
N VAL A 31 -3.56 2.22 15.12
CA VAL A 31 -3.71 0.89 14.50
C VAL A 31 -4.32 1.07 13.13
N VAL A 32 -3.64 0.61 12.08
CA VAL A 32 -4.14 0.62 10.70
C VAL A 32 -4.59 -0.78 10.32
N ARG A 33 -5.89 -0.93 10.04
CA ARG A 33 -6.47 -2.17 9.55
C ARG A 33 -6.50 -2.21 8.02
N ILE A 34 -6.02 -3.29 7.42
CA ILE A 34 -5.83 -3.41 5.98
C ILE A 34 -6.67 -4.56 5.43
N ASP A 35 -7.53 -4.23 4.46
CA ASP A 35 -8.26 -5.19 3.64
C ASP A 35 -8.35 -4.65 2.20
N SER A 36 -7.30 -4.87 1.43
CA SER A 36 -7.06 -4.19 0.16
C SER A 36 -6.42 -5.11 -0.88
N ASP A 37 -6.92 -4.97 -2.11
CA ASP A 37 -6.37 -5.57 -3.33
C ASP A 37 -5.08 -4.89 -3.83
N GLY A 38 -4.64 -3.83 -3.16
CA GLY A 38 -3.60 -2.95 -3.67
C GLY A 38 -4.17 -1.94 -4.65
N GLY A 39 -3.42 -1.63 -5.70
CA GLY A 39 -3.75 -0.55 -6.63
C GLY A 39 -2.51 0.17 -7.11
N ASP A 40 -2.56 1.50 -7.12
CA ASP A 40 -1.46 2.33 -7.61
C ASP A 40 -0.21 2.19 -6.71
N MET A 41 0.89 1.75 -7.31
CA MET A 41 2.16 1.50 -6.61
C MET A 41 2.73 2.77 -5.98
N ILE A 42 2.63 3.92 -6.67
CA ILE A 42 3.17 5.19 -6.17
C ILE A 42 2.38 5.65 -4.94
N GLN A 43 1.05 5.51 -4.98
CA GLN A 43 0.22 5.76 -3.81
C GLN A 43 0.55 4.81 -2.66
N GLY A 44 0.77 3.52 -2.95
CA GLY A 44 1.24 2.55 -1.95
C GLY A 44 2.53 3.00 -1.26
N PHE A 45 3.51 3.50 -2.00
CA PHE A 45 4.74 4.06 -1.43
C PHE A 45 4.52 5.37 -0.64
N ARG A 46 3.60 6.23 -1.08
CA ARG A 46 3.21 7.42 -0.29
C ARG A 46 2.66 7.03 1.07
N LEU A 47 1.79 6.02 1.12
CA LEU A 47 1.25 5.48 2.36
C LEU A 47 2.35 4.85 3.22
N PHE A 48 3.22 4.02 2.62
CA PHE A 48 4.38 3.43 3.29
C PHE A 48 5.23 4.51 3.98
N ASN A 49 5.64 5.53 3.25
CA ASN A 49 6.54 6.56 3.76
C ASN A 49 5.90 7.36 4.90
N ALA A 50 4.61 7.70 4.79
CA ALA A 50 3.90 8.41 5.83
C ALA A 50 3.75 7.60 7.12
N ILE A 51 3.36 6.32 6.99
CA ILE A 51 3.25 5.39 8.13
C ILE A 51 4.62 5.20 8.79
N ARG A 52 5.66 4.97 7.97
CA ARG A 52 7.03 4.75 8.45
C ARG A 52 7.61 5.98 9.15
N ALA A 53 7.36 7.18 8.63
CA ALA A 53 7.83 8.42 9.21
C ALA A 53 7.16 8.74 10.56
N ARG A 54 5.89 8.35 10.73
CA ARG A 54 5.16 8.56 11.98
C ARG A 54 5.69 7.66 13.12
N GLY A 55 6.02 6.40 12.82
CA GLY A 55 6.77 5.50 13.71
C GLY A 55 5.98 4.85 14.86
N ASP A 56 4.76 5.30 15.13
CA ASP A 56 3.85 4.83 16.19
C ASP A 56 2.62 4.08 15.64
N VAL A 57 2.72 3.56 14.41
CA VAL A 57 1.63 2.90 13.70
C VAL A 57 1.83 1.39 13.72
N ASP A 58 0.89 0.65 14.29
CA ASP A 58 0.81 -0.80 14.15
C ASP A 58 -0.16 -1.15 13.01
N THR A 59 0.14 -2.17 12.22
CA THR A 59 -0.67 -2.58 11.07
C THR A 59 -1.20 -3.99 11.25
N VAL A 60 -2.45 -4.20 10.85
CA VAL A 60 -3.16 -5.48 10.98
C VAL A 60 -3.84 -5.79 9.67
N ILE A 61 -3.65 -6.99 9.13
CA ILE A 61 -4.44 -7.44 7.97
C ILE A 61 -5.74 -8.05 8.49
N ASP A 62 -6.89 -7.57 8.02
CA ASP A 62 -8.19 -8.14 8.39
C ASP A 62 -8.62 -9.24 7.42
N GLY A 63 -8.47 -8.99 6.12
CA GLY A 63 -8.78 -9.93 5.05
C GLY A 63 -7.54 -10.19 4.19
N ARG A 64 -7.12 -9.19 3.42
CA ARG A 64 -5.89 -9.26 2.63
C ARG A 64 -5.11 -7.96 2.54
N ALA A 65 -3.80 -8.07 2.38
CA ALA A 65 -2.98 -7.03 1.81
C ALA A 65 -2.34 -7.61 0.54
N ALA A 66 -2.88 -7.23 -0.62
CA ALA A 66 -2.37 -7.67 -1.91
C ALA A 66 -1.68 -6.53 -2.65
N SER A 67 -0.67 -6.87 -3.46
CA SER A 67 0.00 -5.94 -4.37
C SER A 67 0.50 -4.68 -3.63
N ALA A 68 0.18 -3.48 -4.12
CA ALA A 68 0.56 -2.21 -3.50
C ALA A 68 0.15 -2.07 -2.01
N ALA A 69 -0.85 -2.80 -1.53
CA ALA A 69 -1.26 -2.76 -0.11
C ALA A 69 -0.26 -3.44 0.83
N THR A 70 0.62 -4.28 0.30
CA THR A 70 1.73 -4.85 1.07
C THR A 70 2.70 -3.77 1.54
N LEU A 71 2.83 -2.66 0.81
CA LEU A 71 3.68 -1.54 1.19
C LEU A 71 3.22 -0.90 2.52
N PRO A 72 2.03 -0.29 2.64
CA PRO A 72 1.60 0.29 3.92
C PRO A 72 1.56 -0.72 5.08
N PHE A 73 1.29 -2.01 4.81
CA PHE A 73 1.42 -3.07 5.82
C PHE A 73 2.86 -3.20 6.32
N LEU A 74 3.85 -3.30 5.43
CA LEU A 74 5.25 -3.45 5.79
C LEU A 74 5.83 -2.23 6.52
N ALA A 75 5.22 -1.06 6.38
CA ALA A 75 5.63 0.17 7.06
C ALA A 75 5.32 0.17 8.58
N GLY A 76 4.38 -0.65 9.05
CA GLY A 76 3.97 -0.68 10.45
C GLY A 76 5.10 -1.06 11.41
N ARG A 77 5.13 -0.43 12.59
CA ARG A 77 6.02 -0.73 13.72
C ARG A 77 5.86 -2.18 14.17
N LYS A 78 4.62 -2.59 14.47
CA LYS A 78 4.22 -4.00 14.58
C LYS A 78 3.29 -4.35 13.43
N ARG A 79 3.37 -5.60 12.99
CA ARG A 79 2.63 -6.16 11.87
C ARG A 79 1.99 -7.46 12.32
N SER A 80 0.68 -7.59 12.17
CA SER A 80 -0.03 -8.81 12.53
C SER A 80 -0.98 -9.29 11.44
N MET A 81 -1.08 -10.62 11.36
CA MET A 81 -1.90 -11.34 10.39
C MET A 81 -2.67 -12.43 11.13
N PRO A 82 -3.98 -12.29 11.35
CA PRO A 82 -4.81 -13.34 11.93
C PRO A 82 -4.92 -14.53 10.96
N ARG A 83 -5.21 -15.72 11.50
CA ARG A 83 -5.46 -16.91 10.65
C ARG A 83 -6.61 -16.63 9.68
N GLY A 84 -6.41 -16.98 8.41
CA GLY A 84 -7.38 -16.74 7.34
C GLY A 84 -7.15 -15.43 6.55
N SER A 85 -6.18 -14.61 6.96
CA SER A 85 -5.74 -13.44 6.19
C SER A 85 -4.67 -13.80 5.15
N TYR A 86 -4.57 -12.99 4.09
CA TYR A 86 -3.62 -13.20 2.99
C TYR A 86 -2.67 -12.01 2.81
N LEU A 87 -1.39 -12.32 2.58
CA LEU A 87 -0.39 -11.37 2.08
C LEU A 87 0.00 -11.81 0.67
N VAL A 88 -0.20 -10.96 -0.32
CA VAL A 88 0.06 -11.30 -1.73
C VAL A 88 1.05 -10.30 -2.32
N ILE A 89 2.26 -10.78 -2.60
CA ILE A 89 3.33 -10.01 -3.24
C ILE A 89 3.50 -10.54 -4.66
N HIS A 90 3.56 -9.63 -5.64
CA HIS A 90 3.83 -9.97 -7.04
C HIS A 90 4.46 -8.76 -7.73
N ASN A 91 5.11 -8.97 -8.88
CA ASN A 91 5.69 -7.89 -9.66
C ASN A 91 4.61 -6.94 -10.22
N PRO A 92 4.89 -5.63 -10.33
CA PRO A 92 3.93 -4.67 -10.86
C PRO A 92 3.55 -5.02 -12.29
N TRP A 93 2.32 -4.67 -12.67
CA TRP A 93 1.81 -4.82 -14.02
C TRP A 93 0.94 -3.62 -14.37
N ASN A 94 0.78 -3.37 -15.66
CA ASN A 94 -0.16 -2.40 -16.18
C ASN A 94 -0.63 -2.80 -17.59
N THR A 95 -1.55 -2.02 -18.14
CA THR A 95 -1.89 -2.05 -19.56
C THR A 95 -1.31 -0.80 -20.23
N ALA A 96 -0.89 -0.93 -21.48
CA ALA A 96 -0.35 0.18 -22.25
C ALA A 96 -0.89 0.17 -23.69
N SER A 97 -1.06 1.36 -24.27
CA SER A 97 -1.42 1.56 -25.67
C SER A 97 -0.62 2.73 -26.27
N GLY A 98 -0.34 2.68 -27.57
CA GLY A 98 0.47 3.68 -28.25
C GLY A 98 1.38 3.07 -29.32
N ASP A 99 2.33 3.86 -29.81
CA ASP A 99 3.33 3.41 -30.78
C ASP A 99 4.40 2.51 -30.15
N ALA A 100 5.31 1.99 -30.99
CA ALA A 100 6.37 1.09 -30.53
C ALA A 100 7.31 1.72 -29.49
N SER A 101 7.50 3.04 -29.51
CA SER A 101 8.33 3.75 -28.53
C SER A 101 7.63 3.83 -27.18
N ALA A 102 6.33 4.14 -27.17
CA ALA A 102 5.52 4.13 -25.96
C ALA A 102 5.49 2.74 -25.31
N MET A 103 5.36 1.68 -26.11
CA MET A 103 5.34 0.30 -25.59
C MET A 103 6.67 -0.10 -24.96
N ARG A 104 7.81 0.25 -25.58
CA ARG A 104 9.13 -0.01 -25.01
C ARG A 104 9.35 0.76 -23.70
N ASN A 105 9.00 2.05 -23.68
CA ASN A 105 9.09 2.86 -22.46
C ASN A 105 8.28 2.24 -21.31
N ASN A 106 7.08 1.74 -21.59
CA ASN A 106 6.27 1.07 -20.58
C ASN A 106 6.93 -0.22 -20.05
N ALA A 107 7.49 -1.05 -20.94
CA ALA A 107 8.22 -2.25 -20.55
C ALA A 107 9.44 -1.89 -19.67
N ASP A 108 10.22 -0.87 -20.05
CA ASP A 108 11.37 -0.40 -19.28
C ASP A 108 10.98 0.10 -17.89
N MET A 109 9.80 0.71 -17.75
CA MET A 109 9.27 1.13 -16.45
C MET A 109 8.92 -0.06 -15.56
N LEU A 110 8.25 -1.08 -16.11
CA LEU A 110 7.94 -2.31 -15.37
C LEU A 110 9.22 -3.06 -14.97
N GLU A 111 10.20 -3.10 -15.87
CA GLU A 111 11.52 -3.72 -15.61
C GLU A 111 12.23 -3.07 -14.43
N LYS A 112 12.21 -1.73 -14.34
CA LYS A 112 12.82 -0.99 -13.22
C LYS A 112 12.07 -1.18 -11.91
N ALA A 113 10.77 -1.41 -11.96
CA ALA A 113 9.91 -1.52 -10.79
C ALA A 113 9.81 -2.96 -10.26
N ARG A 114 10.20 -3.96 -11.05
CA ARG A 114 10.18 -5.36 -10.63
C ARG A 114 11.25 -5.63 -9.58
N VAL A 115 11.02 -6.65 -8.79
CA VAL A 115 12.02 -7.22 -7.87
C VAL A 115 12.26 -8.66 -8.30
N ASP A 116 13.51 -9.11 -8.22
CA ASP A 116 13.84 -10.52 -8.37
C ASP A 116 13.26 -11.25 -7.13
N MET A 117 12.15 -11.99 -7.34
CA MET A 117 11.41 -12.70 -6.28
C MET A 117 11.88 -14.15 -6.14
#